data_AF-A0A0K8VUT8-F1
#
_entry.id   AF-A0A0K8VUT8-F1
#
_cell.length_a   1.000
_cell.length_b   1.000
_cell.length_c   1.000
_cell.angle_alpha   90.00
_cell.angle_beta   90.00
_cell.angle_gamma   90.00
#
_symmetry.space_group_name_H-M   'P 1'
#
loop_
_entity.id
_entity.type
_entity.pdbx_description
1 polymer ?
#
loop_
_entity_poly.entity_id
_entity_poly.type
_entity_poly.pdbx_seq_one_letter_code
_entity_poly.pdbx_strand_id
1 'polypeptide(L)'
;MYDVGLPSKKSLFRLQAERIQKLEELAYAATGSRGNITWYIMTSEHTIQPTNEYFMANNYFGLKRENIILFEQGSLPCFDYDGRIILDQKHRVARAPDGNGGLYRALKQQGILEDIKKRGILYLHAHSVDNILIKVADPVFIGYCVQENADCAAKVVEKSHPNEAIGVVAIVDGKNQVVEYSEISAKTAEMRNPDGRLTFSAGNICNHFFSAAFLHQIGDTYEKELKLHVAKKKIPFVDNSGKRITPEKPNGIKIEKFVFDVFEFAQKFVAMEVPRHIEFSALKNADSAGKDCPATARADLARLHKRYIEAAGGIVHGEECEISPFISYAGENLAPLVASKSYTSPVYLRSNRDPYHGHL
;
A
#
# COMPACT_ATOMS: atom_id res chain seq x y z
N MET A 1 0.39 12.11 -1.41
CA MET A 1 0.18 13.57 -1.26
C MET A 1 -1.23 13.94 -0.81
N TYR A 2 -2.23 13.09 -1.01
CA TYR A 2 -3.64 13.39 -0.68
C TYR A 2 -3.84 13.67 0.83
N ASP A 3 -4.59 14.73 1.16
CA ASP A 3 -5.12 15.03 2.50
C ASP A 3 -6.59 14.59 2.55
N VAL A 4 -6.90 13.64 3.44
CA VAL A 4 -8.26 13.12 3.60
C VAL A 4 -9.12 13.99 4.55
N GLY A 5 -8.61 15.14 4.99
CA GLY A 5 -9.30 16.07 5.87
C GLY A 5 -9.18 15.73 7.34
N LEU A 6 -8.09 15.08 7.78
CA LEU A 6 -7.82 14.84 9.20
C LEU A 6 -7.73 16.18 9.98
N PRO A 7 -7.94 16.19 11.31
CA PRO A 7 -7.67 17.36 12.16
C PRO A 7 -6.28 17.97 11.92
N SER A 8 -5.26 17.14 11.74
CA SER A 8 -3.88 17.56 11.47
C SER A 8 -3.59 18.01 10.03
N LYS A 9 -4.49 17.72 9.07
CA LYS A 9 -4.30 17.91 7.62
C LYS A 9 -3.09 17.16 7.04
N LYS A 10 -2.57 16.14 7.75
CA LYS A 10 -1.45 15.33 7.29
C LYS A 10 -1.84 14.52 6.06
N SER A 11 -0.98 14.51 5.05
CA SER A 11 -1.13 13.62 3.90
C SER A 11 -0.79 12.18 4.25
N LEU A 12 -1.19 11.24 3.40
CA LEU A 12 -0.82 9.83 3.53
C LEU A 12 0.71 9.61 3.62
N PHE A 13 1.50 10.36 2.84
CA PHE A 13 2.96 10.28 2.92
C PHE A 13 3.50 10.75 4.26
N ARG A 14 2.93 11.82 4.81
CA ARG A 14 3.34 12.32 6.12
C ARG A 14 3.05 11.31 7.22
N LEU A 15 1.85 10.71 7.23
CA LEU A 15 1.49 9.67 8.21
C LEU A 15 2.44 8.46 8.13
N GLN A 16 2.75 8.00 6.92
CA GLN A 16 3.67 6.88 6.70
C GLN A 16 5.10 7.21 7.16
N ALA A 17 5.60 8.41 6.87
CA ALA A 17 6.93 8.86 7.29
C ALA A 17 7.06 8.96 8.81
N GLU A 18 6.03 9.43 9.50
CA GLU A 18 6.03 9.52 10.97
C GLU A 18 5.93 8.14 11.63
N ARG A 19 5.20 7.19 11.02
CA ARG A 19 5.17 5.78 11.47
C ARG A 19 6.56 5.14 11.38
N ILE A 20 7.32 5.41 10.32
CA ILE A 20 8.70 4.96 10.19
C ILE A 20 9.57 5.50 11.33
N GLN A 21 9.56 6.82 11.55
CA GLN A 21 10.35 7.45 12.63
C GLN A 21 9.96 6.90 14.01
N LYS A 22 8.66 6.73 14.26
CA LYS A 22 8.18 6.16 15.52
C LYS A 22 8.73 4.75 15.74
N LEU A 23 8.78 3.91 14.72
CA LEU A 23 9.37 2.57 14.84
C LEU A 23 10.87 2.61 15.10
N GLU A 24 11.62 3.50 14.45
CA GLU A 24 13.05 3.68 14.74
C GLU A 24 13.28 4.09 16.21
N GLU A 25 12.40 4.92 16.77
CA GLU A 25 12.42 5.29 18.19
C GLU A 25 12.07 4.14 19.13
N LEU A 26 11.01 3.40 18.83
CA LEU A 26 10.60 2.24 19.61
C LEU A 26 11.68 1.15 19.59
N ALA A 27 12.30 0.91 18.44
CA ALA A 27 13.42 -0.02 18.30
C ALA A 27 14.64 0.43 19.11
N TYR A 28 14.98 1.71 19.09
CA TYR A 28 16.06 2.24 19.93
C TYR A 28 15.75 2.09 21.43
N ALA A 29 14.52 2.38 21.84
CA ALA A 29 14.11 2.24 23.24
C ALA A 29 14.17 0.77 23.70
N ALA A 30 13.85 -0.18 22.82
CA ALA A 30 13.88 -1.61 23.14
C ALA A 30 15.29 -2.23 23.10
N THR A 31 16.18 -1.72 22.26
CA THR A 31 17.48 -2.37 21.96
C THR A 31 18.70 -1.55 22.38
N GLY A 32 18.54 -0.27 22.70
CA GLY A 32 19.63 0.68 22.91
C GLY A 32 20.44 1.02 21.65
N SER A 33 20.11 0.45 20.50
CA SER A 33 20.87 0.59 19.25
C SER A 33 20.09 1.40 18.22
N ARG A 34 20.79 2.31 17.53
CA ARG A 34 20.17 3.11 16.46
C ARG A 34 20.12 2.28 15.17
N GLY A 35 18.91 2.07 14.65
CA GLY A 35 18.68 1.54 13.31
C GLY A 35 18.06 2.60 12.40
N ASN A 36 18.04 2.35 11.09
CA ASN A 36 17.27 3.16 10.16
C ASN A 36 16.45 2.24 9.23
N ILE A 37 15.25 2.67 8.88
CA ILE A 37 14.42 2.02 7.87
C ILE A 37 14.60 2.78 6.56
N THR A 38 15.08 2.09 5.53
CA THR A 38 15.17 2.67 4.18
C THR A 38 13.82 2.57 3.48
N TRP A 39 13.29 3.69 3.00
CA TRP A 39 12.02 3.77 2.31
C TRP A 39 12.23 3.88 0.80
N TYR A 40 12.02 2.76 0.12
CA TYR A 40 11.99 2.69 -1.34
C TYR A 40 10.59 3.05 -1.85
N ILE A 41 10.50 4.08 -2.69
CA ILE A 41 9.24 4.60 -3.20
C ILE A 41 9.23 4.44 -4.72
N MET A 42 8.45 3.46 -5.20
CA MET A 42 8.24 3.27 -6.63
C MET A 42 7.26 4.30 -7.16
N THR A 43 7.66 5.06 -8.18
CA THR A 43 6.82 6.03 -8.88
C THR A 43 6.65 5.63 -10.34
N SER A 44 5.72 6.28 -11.05
CA SER A 44 5.64 6.24 -12.51
C SER A 44 6.28 7.49 -13.11
N GLU A 45 6.47 7.48 -14.43
CA GLU A 45 6.91 8.65 -15.22
C GLU A 45 6.10 9.93 -14.90
N HIS A 46 4.82 9.79 -14.57
CA HIS A 46 3.94 10.93 -14.26
C HIS A 46 3.97 11.37 -12.80
N THR A 47 4.52 10.55 -11.89
CA THR A 47 4.47 10.82 -10.45
C THR A 47 5.84 11.03 -9.81
N ILE A 48 6.95 10.75 -10.51
CA ILE A 48 8.31 10.92 -9.96
C ILE A 48 8.59 12.36 -9.55
N GLN A 49 8.42 13.31 -10.46
CA GLN A 49 8.78 14.71 -10.24
C GLN A 49 7.91 15.36 -9.15
N PRO A 50 6.57 15.26 -9.20
CA PRO A 50 5.73 15.82 -8.14
C PRO A 50 6.00 15.18 -6.76
N THR A 51 6.32 13.89 -6.72
CA THR A 51 6.64 13.21 -5.46
C THR A 51 7.96 13.72 -4.89
N ASN A 52 9.00 13.82 -5.72
CA ASN A 52 10.30 14.34 -5.28
C ASN A 52 10.19 15.78 -4.75
N GLU A 53 9.51 16.65 -5.49
CA GLU A 53 9.25 18.04 -5.08
C GLU A 53 8.50 18.11 -3.76
N TYR A 54 7.48 17.27 -3.58
CA TYR A 54 6.69 17.22 -2.34
C TYR A 54 7.54 16.79 -1.13
N PHE A 55 8.41 15.78 -1.27
CA PHE A 55 9.30 15.36 -0.20
C PHE A 55 10.34 16.44 0.12
N MET A 56 10.94 17.07 -0.90
CA MET A 56 11.89 18.17 -0.71
C MET A 56 11.24 19.36 0.01
N ALA A 57 10.06 19.78 -0.43
CA ALA A 57 9.32 20.91 0.13
C ALA A 57 8.87 20.71 1.57
N ASN A 58 8.84 19.46 2.07
CA ASN A 58 8.48 19.14 3.44
C ASN A 58 9.66 18.57 4.24
N ASN A 59 10.90 18.86 3.81
CA ASN A 59 12.15 18.42 4.44
C ASN A 59 12.17 16.91 4.75
N TYR A 60 11.72 16.08 3.79
CA TYR A 60 11.61 14.62 3.90
C TYR A 60 10.84 14.15 5.14
N PHE A 61 9.96 15.01 5.67
CA PHE A 61 9.20 14.80 6.89
C PHE A 61 10.05 14.51 8.14
N GLY A 62 11.33 14.89 8.14
CA GLY A 62 12.29 14.62 9.20
C GLY A 62 13.09 13.32 9.02
N LEU A 63 12.78 12.50 8.01
CA LEU A 63 13.60 11.34 7.67
C LEU A 63 14.92 11.79 7.01
N LYS A 64 15.98 10.99 7.18
CA LYS A 64 17.25 11.23 6.49
C LYS A 64 17.07 11.03 5.00
N ARG A 65 17.46 12.04 4.21
CA ARG A 65 17.36 12.02 2.74
C ARG A 65 18.00 10.77 2.13
N GLU A 66 19.15 10.31 2.64
CA GLU A 66 19.84 9.11 2.13
C GLU A 66 19.07 7.79 2.32
N ASN A 67 18.01 7.80 3.12
CA ASN A 67 17.14 6.65 3.37
C ASN A 67 15.79 6.77 2.65
N ILE A 68 15.60 7.79 1.80
CA ILE A 68 14.43 7.95 0.92
C ILE A 68 14.88 7.76 -0.52
N ILE A 69 14.51 6.63 -1.12
CA ILE A 69 14.98 6.24 -2.45
C ILE A 69 13.78 6.16 -3.39
N LEU A 70 13.61 7.18 -4.23
CA LEU A 70 12.62 7.16 -5.29
C LEU A 70 13.20 6.45 -6.51
N PHE A 71 12.41 5.60 -7.13
CA PHE A 71 12.77 4.93 -8.38
C PHE A 71 11.55 4.74 -9.27
N GLU A 72 11.76 4.76 -10.58
CA GLU A 72 10.67 4.72 -11.55
C GLU A 72 10.42 3.30 -12.08
N GLN A 73 9.15 2.93 -12.13
CA GLN A 73 8.71 1.74 -12.85
C GLN A 73 8.62 2.01 -14.35
N GLY A 74 8.52 0.91 -15.12
CA GLY A 74 8.38 0.98 -16.56
C GLY A 74 7.01 1.49 -17.01
N SER A 75 6.89 1.67 -18.32
CA SER A 75 5.60 1.91 -18.95
C SER A 75 5.52 1.22 -20.30
N LEU A 76 4.36 0.64 -20.60
CA LEU A 76 4.06 -0.08 -21.83
C LEU A 76 3.16 0.76 -22.74
N PRO A 77 3.26 0.59 -24.07
CA PRO A 77 2.27 1.13 -24.99
C PRO A 77 0.86 0.60 -24.69
N CYS A 78 -0.14 1.43 -24.96
CA CYS A 78 -1.53 1.00 -25.03
C CYS A 78 -1.81 0.44 -26.42
N PHE A 79 -2.66 -0.60 -26.49
CA PHE A 79 -2.99 -1.26 -27.75
C PHE A 79 -4.49 -1.15 -28.05
N ASP A 80 -4.86 -1.04 -29.32
CA ASP A 80 -6.24 -1.28 -29.74
C ASP A 80 -6.53 -2.80 -29.77
N TYR A 81 -7.76 -3.17 -30.11
CA TYR A 81 -8.15 -4.59 -30.15
C TYR A 81 -7.56 -5.37 -31.34
N ASP A 82 -7.00 -4.67 -32.33
CA ASP A 82 -6.25 -5.27 -33.46
C ASP A 82 -4.76 -5.45 -33.12
N GLY A 83 -4.33 -5.08 -31.90
CA GLY A 83 -2.95 -5.16 -31.45
C GLY A 83 -2.06 -4.02 -31.94
N ARG A 84 -2.63 -2.93 -32.47
CA ARG A 84 -1.87 -1.75 -32.92
C ARG A 84 -1.62 -0.81 -31.74
N ILE A 85 -0.47 -0.16 -31.74
CA ILE A 85 -0.13 0.84 -30.73
C ILE A 85 -1.01 2.08 -30.92
N ILE A 86 -1.63 2.54 -29.84
CA ILE A 86 -2.45 3.76 -29.83
C ILE A 86 -1.56 4.99 -29.70
N LEU A 87 -1.79 6.01 -30.53
CA LEU A 87 -1.19 7.33 -30.40
C LEU A 87 -2.09 8.24 -29.55
N ASP A 88 -1.56 8.80 -28.46
CA ASP A 88 -2.23 9.82 -27.65
C ASP A 88 -2.23 11.20 -28.33
N GLN A 89 -1.13 11.49 -29.04
CA GLN A 89 -0.97 12.66 -29.90
C GLN A 89 -0.24 12.27 -31.18
N LYS A 90 -0.26 13.13 -32.21
CA LYS A 90 0.39 12.89 -33.51
C LYS A 90 1.86 12.45 -33.41
N HIS A 91 2.56 12.89 -32.36
CA HIS A 91 3.98 12.63 -32.12
C HIS A 91 4.23 11.84 -30.83
N ARG A 92 3.19 11.29 -30.19
CA ARG A 92 3.30 10.65 -28.86
C ARG A 92 2.45 9.40 -28.74
N VAL A 93 3.11 8.30 -28.41
CA VAL A 93 2.46 7.02 -28.08
C VAL A 93 1.68 7.16 -26.76
N ALA A 94 0.47 6.60 -26.73
CA ALA A 94 -0.26 6.42 -25.48
C ALA A 94 0.45 5.34 -24.66
N ARG A 95 0.96 5.69 -23.48
CA ARG A 95 1.63 4.77 -22.56
C ARG A 95 0.86 4.67 -21.25
N ALA A 96 1.02 3.56 -20.56
CA ALA A 96 0.54 3.38 -19.20
C ALA A 96 1.61 2.67 -18.36
N PRO A 97 1.64 2.88 -17.04
CA PRO A 97 2.50 2.08 -16.16
C PRO A 97 2.26 0.58 -16.38
N ASP A 98 3.31 -0.23 -16.24
CA ASP A 98 3.30 -1.67 -16.52
C ASP A 98 2.73 -2.53 -15.38
N GLY A 99 1.86 -1.95 -14.55
CA GLY A 99 1.28 -2.57 -13.36
C GLY A 99 2.21 -2.56 -12.15
N ASN A 100 1.68 -2.84 -10.96
CA ASN A 100 2.49 -2.87 -9.74
C ASN A 100 3.50 -4.04 -9.71
N GLY A 101 3.30 -5.08 -10.53
CA GLY A 101 4.28 -6.14 -10.78
C GLY A 101 5.46 -5.70 -11.65
N GLY A 102 5.40 -4.52 -12.28
CA GLY A 102 6.56 -3.86 -12.87
C GLY A 102 7.67 -3.55 -11.85
N LEU A 103 7.35 -3.61 -10.56
CA LEU A 103 8.27 -3.53 -9.43
C LEU A 103 9.55 -4.35 -9.64
N TYR A 104 9.43 -5.62 -9.99
CA TYR A 104 10.59 -6.52 -10.02
C TYR A 104 11.60 -6.15 -11.09
N ARG A 105 11.10 -5.72 -12.26
CA ARG A 105 11.93 -5.19 -13.33
C ARG A 105 12.58 -3.87 -12.91
N ALA A 106 11.81 -2.98 -12.29
CA ALA A 106 12.28 -1.68 -11.83
C ALA A 106 13.37 -1.82 -10.75
N LEU A 107 13.18 -2.72 -9.77
CA LEU A 107 14.15 -3.00 -8.72
C LEU A 107 15.52 -3.40 -9.31
N LYS A 108 15.52 -4.23 -10.35
CA LYS A 108 16.74 -4.66 -11.03
C LYS A 108 17.34 -3.55 -11.90
N GLN A 109 16.54 -2.95 -12.78
CA GLN A 109 17.04 -1.98 -13.76
C GLN A 109 17.53 -0.67 -13.13
N GLN A 110 16.92 -0.26 -12.02
CA GLN A 110 17.28 0.96 -11.29
C GLN A 110 18.34 0.71 -10.20
N GLY A 111 18.92 -0.49 -10.14
CA GLY A 111 19.98 -0.83 -9.17
C GLY A 111 19.52 -0.92 -7.71
N ILE A 112 18.21 -1.04 -7.46
CA ILE A 112 17.65 -1.12 -6.10
C ILE A 112 18.03 -2.43 -5.43
N LEU A 113 18.04 -3.55 -6.16
CA LEU A 113 18.51 -4.83 -5.62
C LEU A 113 19.97 -4.73 -5.13
N GLU A 114 20.83 -4.03 -5.86
CA GLU A 114 22.22 -3.81 -5.43
C GLU A 114 22.31 -2.87 -4.21
N ASP A 115 21.46 -1.86 -4.11
CA ASP A 115 21.39 -0.99 -2.93
C ASP A 115 20.89 -1.75 -1.69
N ILE A 116 19.86 -2.59 -1.82
CA ILE A 116 19.36 -3.50 -0.77
C ILE A 116 20.50 -4.38 -0.24
N LYS A 117 21.25 -5.00 -1.16
CA LYS A 117 22.41 -5.84 -0.83
C LYS A 117 23.52 -5.04 -0.16
N LYS A 118 23.89 -3.88 -0.71
CA LYS A 118 24.93 -2.99 -0.17
C LYS A 118 24.62 -2.53 1.26
N ARG A 119 23.34 -2.30 1.56
CA ARG A 119 22.86 -1.88 2.89
C ARG A 119 22.69 -3.05 3.87
N GLY A 120 22.83 -4.29 3.40
CA GLY A 120 22.61 -5.48 4.23
C GLY A 120 21.15 -5.64 4.67
N ILE A 121 20.20 -5.14 3.88
CA ILE A 121 18.77 -5.30 4.18
C ILE A 121 18.37 -6.75 3.92
N LEU A 122 17.78 -7.39 4.92
CA LEU A 122 17.35 -8.80 4.84
C LEU A 122 15.87 -8.94 4.47
N TYR A 123 15.05 -7.96 4.85
CA TYR A 123 13.59 -8.06 4.79
C TYR A 123 12.98 -6.77 4.28
N LEU A 124 11.96 -6.89 3.43
CA LEU A 124 11.24 -5.77 2.85
C LEU A 124 9.74 -5.94 3.10
N HIS A 125 9.10 -4.85 3.50
CA HIS A 125 7.66 -4.75 3.63
C HIS A 125 7.12 -3.87 2.50
N ALA A 126 6.50 -4.50 1.51
CA ALA A 126 5.89 -3.83 0.37
C ALA A 126 4.42 -3.55 0.68
N HIS A 127 3.94 -2.33 0.43
CA HIS A 127 2.54 -1.98 0.64
C HIS A 127 2.01 -0.96 -0.36
N SER A 128 0.69 -0.93 -0.53
CA SER A 128 0.01 0.14 -1.28
C SER A 128 0.03 1.47 -0.52
N VAL A 129 0.13 2.58 -1.25
CA VAL A 129 0.18 3.94 -0.68
C VAL A 129 -1.17 4.43 -0.14
N ASP A 130 -2.27 3.83 -0.59
CA ASP A 130 -3.64 4.32 -0.39
C ASP A 130 -4.36 3.77 0.84
N ASN A 131 -3.70 2.96 1.66
CA ASN A 131 -4.26 2.48 2.92
C ASN A 131 -3.89 3.44 4.06
N ILE A 132 -4.86 4.16 4.64
CA ILE A 132 -4.59 5.10 5.73
C ILE A 132 -4.21 4.41 7.04
N LEU A 133 -4.66 3.16 7.24
CA LEU A 133 -4.40 2.37 8.45
C LEU A 133 -3.10 1.55 8.35
N ILE A 134 -2.30 1.73 7.30
CA ILE A 134 -1.08 0.94 7.09
C ILE A 134 -0.11 1.02 8.26
N LYS A 135 0.18 -0.12 8.88
CA LYS A 135 1.30 -0.29 9.81
C LYS A 135 2.60 -0.43 9.01
N VAL A 136 3.20 0.69 8.62
CA VAL A 136 4.44 0.72 7.83
C VAL A 136 5.55 0.05 8.63
N ALA A 137 6.16 -1.00 8.05
CA ALA A 137 7.20 -1.81 8.69
C ALA A 137 6.73 -2.49 9.98
N ASP A 138 5.50 -3.02 9.98
CA ASP A 138 4.90 -3.70 11.13
C ASP A 138 5.81 -4.78 11.72
N PRO A 139 6.34 -4.58 12.95
CA PRO A 139 7.27 -5.51 13.57
C PRO A 139 6.61 -6.85 13.91
N VAL A 140 5.29 -6.89 14.12
CA VAL A 140 4.57 -8.15 14.39
C VAL A 140 4.54 -9.01 13.14
N PHE A 141 4.11 -8.44 12.00
CA PHE A 141 4.09 -9.16 10.73
C PHE A 141 5.46 -9.59 10.26
N ILE A 142 6.46 -8.69 10.30
CA ILE A 142 7.84 -9.02 9.93
C ILE A 142 8.40 -10.10 10.87
N GLY A 143 8.22 -9.96 12.19
CA GLY A 143 8.67 -10.93 13.17
C GLY A 143 8.06 -12.32 12.96
N TYR A 144 6.76 -12.39 12.68
CA TYR A 144 6.08 -13.64 12.32
C TYR A 144 6.70 -14.30 11.08
N CYS A 145 6.92 -13.53 10.01
CA CYS A 145 7.52 -14.06 8.77
C CYS A 145 8.94 -14.60 9.02
N VAL A 146 9.74 -13.90 9.84
CA VAL A 146 11.09 -14.34 10.22
C VAL A 146 11.03 -15.63 11.04
N GLN A 147 10.13 -15.74 12.00
CA GLN A 147 9.97 -16.96 12.83
C GLN A 147 9.55 -18.17 11.98
N GLU A 148 8.69 -17.96 10.98
CA GLU A 148 8.25 -19.01 10.05
C GLU A 148 9.28 -19.36 8.97
N ASN A 149 10.44 -18.68 8.95
CA ASN A 149 11.43 -18.74 7.87
C ASN A 149 10.79 -18.53 6.49
N ALA A 150 9.81 -17.62 6.41
CA ALA A 150 9.13 -17.30 5.16
C ALA A 150 10.05 -16.47 4.25
N ASP A 151 10.02 -16.75 2.96
CA ASP A 151 10.69 -15.94 1.93
C ASP A 151 9.74 -14.94 1.28
N CYS A 152 8.44 -15.22 1.34
CA CYS A 152 7.35 -14.35 0.89
C CYS A 152 6.14 -14.48 1.82
N ALA A 153 5.41 -13.40 2.07
CA ALA A 153 4.14 -13.48 2.80
C ALA A 153 3.13 -12.42 2.37
N ALA A 154 1.85 -12.69 2.64
CA ALA A 154 0.78 -11.73 2.47
C ALA A 154 0.03 -11.47 3.77
N LYS A 155 -0.19 -10.20 4.09
CA LYS A 155 -1.18 -9.81 5.09
C LYS A 155 -2.55 -9.74 4.43
N VAL A 156 -3.54 -10.34 5.09
CA VAL A 156 -4.92 -10.44 4.57
C VAL A 156 -5.93 -9.96 5.60
N VAL A 157 -7.11 -9.58 5.13
CA VAL A 157 -8.27 -9.33 5.98
C VAL A 157 -9.38 -10.29 5.59
N GLU A 158 -10.26 -10.61 6.52
CA GLU A 158 -11.48 -11.34 6.18
C GLU A 158 -12.29 -10.56 5.14
N LYS A 159 -12.58 -11.22 4.02
CA LYS A 159 -13.47 -10.75 2.97
C LYS A 159 -14.89 -10.67 3.54
N SER A 160 -15.46 -9.47 3.50
CA SER A 160 -16.72 -9.16 4.18
C SER A 160 -17.95 -9.74 3.47
N HIS A 161 -17.91 -9.87 2.15
CA HIS A 161 -19.00 -10.39 1.32
C HIS A 161 -18.47 -10.91 -0.02
N PRO A 162 -19.19 -11.83 -0.71
CA PRO A 162 -18.72 -12.46 -1.95
C PRO A 162 -18.24 -11.49 -3.04
N ASN A 163 -18.92 -10.35 -3.18
CA ASN A 163 -18.69 -9.38 -4.26
C ASN A 163 -17.76 -8.22 -3.86
N GLU A 164 -17.08 -8.31 -2.72
CA GLU A 164 -16.05 -7.33 -2.37
C GLU A 164 -14.94 -7.31 -3.43
N ALA A 165 -14.57 -6.12 -3.90
CA ALA A 165 -13.56 -5.91 -4.95
C ALA A 165 -12.13 -6.04 -4.39
N ILE A 166 -11.83 -7.23 -3.86
CA ILE A 166 -10.54 -7.59 -3.28
C ILE A 166 -10.15 -8.98 -3.81
N GLY A 167 -8.91 -9.10 -4.28
CA GLY A 167 -8.34 -10.40 -4.65
C GLY A 167 -8.25 -11.32 -3.43
N VAL A 168 -8.33 -12.63 -3.65
CA VAL A 168 -8.27 -13.64 -2.57
C VAL A 168 -6.98 -14.44 -2.69
N VAL A 169 -6.24 -14.56 -1.59
CA VAL A 169 -5.09 -15.47 -1.50
C VAL A 169 -5.61 -16.90 -1.48
N ALA A 170 -5.11 -17.73 -2.39
CA ALA A 170 -5.54 -19.12 -2.55
C ALA A 170 -4.39 -20.00 -3.07
N ILE A 171 -4.61 -21.31 -3.01
CA ILE A 171 -3.74 -22.30 -3.66
C ILE A 171 -4.44 -22.79 -4.91
N VAL A 172 -3.82 -22.57 -6.07
CA VAL A 172 -4.30 -23.03 -7.38
C VAL A 172 -3.23 -23.92 -7.98
N ASP A 173 -3.57 -25.16 -8.30
CA ASP A 173 -2.64 -26.18 -8.83
C ASP A 173 -1.37 -26.34 -7.99
N GLY A 174 -1.53 -26.34 -6.66
CA GLY A 174 -0.43 -26.49 -5.69
C GLY A 174 0.42 -25.22 -5.49
N LYS A 175 0.10 -24.11 -6.15
CA LYS A 175 0.85 -22.85 -6.09
C LYS A 175 0.07 -21.76 -5.36
N ASN A 176 0.74 -21.03 -4.47
CA ASN A 176 0.17 -19.86 -3.80
C ASN A 176 0.00 -18.74 -4.83
N GLN A 177 -1.21 -18.17 -4.91
CA GLN A 177 -1.56 -17.11 -5.85
C GLN A 177 -2.57 -16.16 -5.21
N VAL A 178 -2.77 -15.00 -5.81
CA VAL A 178 -3.95 -14.18 -5.58
C VAL A 178 -4.85 -14.32 -6.80
N VAL A 179 -6.09 -14.74 -6.59
CA VAL A 179 -7.11 -14.74 -7.64
C VAL A 179 -7.83 -13.39 -7.55
N GLU A 180 -7.68 -12.56 -8.57
CA GLU A 180 -8.30 -11.23 -8.57
C GLU A 180 -9.82 -11.32 -8.62
N TYR A 181 -10.49 -10.33 -8.04
CA TYR A 181 -11.96 -10.31 -7.95
C TYR A 181 -12.63 -10.26 -9.32
N SER A 182 -11.93 -9.75 -10.35
CA SER A 182 -12.40 -9.75 -11.74
C SER A 182 -12.24 -11.09 -12.45
N GLU A 183 -11.50 -12.03 -11.85
CA GLU A 183 -11.14 -13.33 -12.44
C GLU A 183 -11.80 -14.51 -11.70
N ILE A 184 -12.43 -14.27 -10.54
CA ILE A 184 -13.14 -15.28 -9.76
C ILE A 184 -14.60 -15.46 -10.24
N SER A 185 -15.06 -16.72 -10.32
CA SER A 185 -16.46 -17.02 -10.65
C SER A 185 -17.41 -16.71 -9.49
N ALA A 186 -18.67 -16.35 -9.76
CA ALA A 186 -19.69 -16.11 -8.73
C ALA A 186 -19.87 -17.33 -7.81
N LYS A 187 -19.91 -18.54 -8.38
CA LYS A 187 -19.99 -19.79 -7.63
C LYS A 187 -18.85 -19.95 -6.63
N THR A 188 -17.62 -19.62 -7.05
CA THR A 188 -16.44 -19.69 -6.19
C THR A 188 -16.47 -18.60 -5.11
N ALA A 189 -16.85 -17.38 -5.47
CA ALA A 189 -16.91 -16.24 -4.55
C ALA A 189 -17.98 -16.39 -3.46
N GLU A 190 -19.07 -17.11 -3.74
CA GLU A 190 -20.17 -17.38 -2.81
C GLU A 190 -19.99 -18.66 -1.99
N MET A 191 -18.93 -19.44 -2.26
CA MET A 191 -18.66 -20.70 -1.57
C MET A 191 -18.43 -20.46 -0.07
N ARG A 192 -19.03 -21.31 0.76
CA ARG A 192 -18.96 -21.23 2.22
C ARG A 192 -18.51 -22.54 2.84
N ASN A 193 -17.77 -22.41 3.93
CA ASN A 193 -17.45 -23.50 4.83
C ASN A 193 -18.68 -23.88 5.68
N PRO A 194 -18.68 -25.05 6.36
CA PRO A 194 -19.77 -25.47 7.23
C PRO A 194 -20.11 -24.47 8.36
N ASP A 195 -19.16 -23.65 8.77
CA ASP A 195 -19.33 -22.58 9.78
C ASP A 195 -20.01 -21.31 9.21
N GLY A 196 -20.33 -21.30 7.92
CA GLY A 196 -20.95 -20.19 7.21
C GLY A 196 -19.99 -19.12 6.70
N ARG A 197 -18.69 -19.17 7.05
CA ARG A 197 -17.67 -18.25 6.53
C ARG A 197 -17.41 -18.52 5.05
N LEU A 198 -16.98 -17.50 4.31
CA LEU A 198 -16.56 -17.69 2.93
C LEU A 198 -15.35 -18.64 2.89
N THR A 199 -15.38 -19.63 2.00
CA THR A 199 -14.24 -20.54 1.81
C THR A 199 -13.00 -19.80 1.33
N PHE A 200 -13.20 -18.83 0.42
CA PHE A 200 -12.15 -17.92 -0.06
C PHE A 200 -12.30 -16.55 0.61
N SER A 201 -11.93 -16.49 1.90
CA SER A 201 -12.07 -15.30 2.75
C SER A 201 -10.80 -14.47 2.91
N ALA A 202 -9.63 -14.99 2.51
CA ALA A 202 -8.33 -14.32 2.69
C ALA A 202 -8.14 -13.15 1.69
N GLY A 203 -8.74 -11.99 1.98
CA GLY A 203 -8.69 -10.81 1.13
C GLY A 203 -7.30 -10.14 1.13
N ASN A 204 -6.66 -10.08 -0.02
CA ASN A 204 -5.36 -9.44 -0.22
C ASN A 204 -5.47 -7.92 -0.10
N ILE A 205 -4.80 -7.34 0.89
CA ILE A 205 -4.78 -5.87 1.12
C ILE A 205 -3.54 -5.18 0.53
N CYS A 206 -2.83 -5.85 -0.39
CA CYS A 206 -1.58 -5.36 -0.99
C CYS A 206 -0.56 -4.93 0.08
N ASN A 207 -0.33 -5.82 1.05
CA ASN A 207 0.66 -5.68 2.10
C ASN A 207 1.42 -7.00 2.20
N HIS A 208 2.68 -6.98 1.79
CA HIS A 208 3.48 -8.17 1.53
C HIS A 208 4.83 -8.07 2.22
N PHE A 209 5.36 -9.22 2.61
CA PHE A 209 6.72 -9.38 3.08
C PHE A 209 7.51 -10.11 1.99
N PHE A 210 8.74 -9.66 1.76
CA PHE A 210 9.70 -10.37 0.94
C PHE A 210 11.06 -10.42 1.64
N SER A 211 11.70 -11.59 1.63
CA SER A 211 13.14 -11.64 1.90
C SER A 211 13.90 -10.98 0.75
N ALA A 212 15.04 -10.36 1.06
CA ALA A 212 15.91 -9.77 0.04
C ALA A 212 16.38 -10.84 -0.97
N ALA A 213 16.71 -12.04 -0.48
CA ALA A 213 17.11 -13.17 -1.31
C ALA A 213 16.02 -13.56 -2.32
N PHE A 214 14.76 -13.60 -1.89
CA PHE A 214 13.63 -13.85 -2.78
C PHE A 214 13.48 -12.77 -3.85
N LEU A 215 13.57 -11.49 -3.51
CA LEU A 215 13.50 -10.41 -4.51
C LEU A 215 14.62 -10.48 -5.55
N HIS A 216 15.84 -10.84 -5.13
CA HIS A 216 16.93 -11.11 -6.06
C HIS A 216 16.58 -12.26 -7.01
N GLN A 217 16.07 -13.38 -6.48
CA GLN A 217 15.66 -14.52 -7.30
C GLN A 217 14.55 -14.15 -8.30
N ILE A 218 13.55 -13.38 -7.89
CA ILE A 218 12.52 -12.88 -8.81
C ILE A 218 13.15 -12.03 -9.91
N GLY A 219 13.96 -11.02 -9.56
CA GLY A 219 14.58 -10.12 -10.54
C GLY A 219 15.55 -10.82 -11.50
N ASP A 220 16.22 -11.87 -11.05
CA ASP A 220 17.22 -12.60 -11.83
C ASP A 220 16.66 -13.73 -12.68
N THR A 221 15.61 -14.40 -12.21
CA THR A 221 15.11 -15.62 -12.84
C THR A 221 13.67 -15.46 -13.33
N TYR A 222 12.75 -15.07 -12.45
CA TYR A 222 11.31 -15.24 -12.71
C TYR A 222 10.57 -14.01 -13.23
N GLU A 223 11.19 -12.82 -13.26
CA GLU A 223 10.52 -11.59 -13.69
C GLU A 223 9.84 -11.73 -15.06
N LYS A 224 10.49 -12.42 -16.00
CA LYS A 224 9.96 -12.64 -17.37
C LYS A 224 8.84 -13.68 -17.43
N GLU A 225 8.71 -14.52 -16.42
CA GLU A 225 7.68 -15.57 -16.32
C GLU A 225 6.36 -15.01 -15.76
N LEU A 226 6.38 -13.80 -15.17
CA LEU A 226 5.18 -13.17 -14.63
C LEU A 226 4.12 -12.95 -15.70
N LYS A 227 2.88 -13.32 -15.35
CA LYS A 227 1.70 -13.23 -16.19
C LYS A 227 1.43 -11.79 -16.59
N LEU A 228 0.91 -11.63 -17.82
CA LEU A 228 0.45 -10.35 -18.33
C LEU A 228 -1.08 -10.29 -18.22
N HIS A 229 -1.58 -9.34 -17.45
CA HIS A 229 -3.00 -9.10 -17.27
C HIS A 229 -3.48 -8.01 -18.22
N VAL A 230 -4.67 -8.23 -18.80
CA VAL A 230 -5.24 -7.34 -19.83
C VAL A 230 -6.42 -6.58 -19.24
N ALA A 231 -6.33 -5.25 -19.23
CA ALA A 231 -7.41 -4.37 -18.77
C ALA A 231 -7.99 -3.55 -19.93
N LYS A 232 -9.28 -3.74 -20.24
CA LYS A 232 -10.00 -2.91 -21.23
C LYS A 232 -10.22 -1.50 -20.67
N LYS A 233 -9.79 -0.46 -21.39
CA LYS A 233 -9.87 0.94 -20.94
C LYS A 233 -10.35 1.88 -22.05
N LYS A 234 -10.87 3.04 -21.62
CA LYS A 234 -11.10 4.21 -22.46
C LYS A 234 -9.76 4.95 -22.60
N ILE A 235 -9.09 4.80 -23.72
CA ILE A 235 -7.76 5.34 -23.98
C ILE A 235 -7.91 6.50 -24.97
N PRO A 236 -7.67 7.76 -24.53
CA PRO A 236 -7.63 8.88 -25.45
C PRO A 236 -6.64 8.64 -26.59
N PHE A 237 -7.03 9.00 -27.80
CA PHE A 237 -6.25 8.74 -29.00
C PHE A 237 -6.38 9.86 -30.03
N VAL A 238 -5.45 9.91 -30.98
CA VAL A 238 -5.57 10.78 -32.16
C VAL A 238 -6.16 9.98 -33.34
N ASP A 239 -7.21 10.50 -33.98
CA ASP A 239 -7.81 9.86 -35.14
C ASP A 239 -7.04 10.14 -36.44
N ASN A 240 -7.51 9.57 -37.55
CA ASN A 240 -6.89 9.74 -38.88
C ASN A 240 -6.94 11.20 -39.39
N SER A 241 -7.83 12.04 -38.86
CA SER A 241 -7.86 13.48 -39.17
C SER A 241 -6.84 14.28 -38.35
N GLY A 242 -6.21 13.63 -37.36
CA GLY A 242 -5.28 14.27 -36.45
C GLY A 242 -5.94 14.94 -35.24
N LYS A 243 -7.22 14.66 -34.97
CA LYS A 243 -7.96 15.20 -33.83
C LYS A 243 -7.83 14.25 -32.64
N ARG A 244 -7.54 14.80 -31.45
CA ARG A 244 -7.51 14.01 -30.21
C ARG A 244 -8.93 13.80 -29.68
N ILE A 245 -9.28 12.55 -29.41
CA ILE A 245 -10.61 12.09 -28.98
C ILE A 245 -10.50 11.41 -27.62
N THR A 246 -11.44 11.72 -26.73
CA THR A 246 -11.68 10.94 -25.51
C THR A 246 -12.86 10.00 -25.77
N PRO A 247 -12.64 8.69 -25.80
CA PRO A 247 -13.68 7.74 -26.21
C PRO A 247 -14.74 7.54 -25.12
N GLU A 248 -15.99 7.37 -25.54
CA GLU A 248 -17.13 7.13 -24.62
C GLU A 248 -17.19 5.68 -24.12
N LYS A 249 -16.66 4.73 -24.90
CA LYS A 249 -16.60 3.29 -24.60
C LYS A 249 -15.14 2.79 -24.64
N PRO A 250 -14.79 1.70 -23.95
CA PRO A 250 -13.45 1.13 -24.04
C PRO A 250 -13.05 0.81 -25.48
N ASN A 251 -11.92 1.35 -25.93
CA ASN A 251 -11.42 1.27 -27.31
C ASN A 251 -10.05 0.55 -27.41
N GLY A 252 -9.50 0.09 -26.30
CA GLY A 252 -8.23 -0.61 -26.29
C GLY A 252 -7.93 -1.25 -24.94
N ILE A 253 -6.71 -1.76 -24.83
CA ILE A 253 -6.21 -2.50 -23.68
C ILE A 253 -4.95 -1.86 -23.11
N LYS A 254 -4.79 -2.02 -21.80
CA LYS A 254 -3.54 -1.87 -21.07
C LYS A 254 -3.06 -3.25 -20.63
N ILE A 255 -1.74 -3.43 -20.63
CA ILE A 255 -1.09 -4.65 -20.16
C ILE A 255 -0.37 -4.32 -18.86
N GLU A 256 -0.62 -5.11 -17.81
CA GLU A 256 -0.10 -4.90 -16.46
C GLU A 256 0.42 -6.24 -15.90
N LYS A 257 1.47 -6.19 -15.08
CA LYS A 257 1.86 -7.30 -14.19
C LYS A 257 1.33 -7.02 -12.79
N PHE A 258 1.01 -8.05 -12.02
CA PHE A 258 0.64 -7.88 -10.61
C PHE A 258 1.77 -8.25 -9.65
N VAL A 259 1.89 -7.45 -8.58
CA VAL A 259 2.95 -7.61 -7.58
C VAL A 259 2.86 -8.97 -6.88
N PHE A 260 1.67 -9.53 -6.70
CA PHE A 260 1.47 -10.81 -6.01
C PHE A 260 1.64 -12.04 -6.91
N ASP A 261 1.83 -11.87 -8.22
CA ASP A 261 2.03 -13.02 -9.13
C ASP A 261 3.33 -13.78 -8.82
N VAL A 262 4.23 -13.21 -8.02
CA VAL A 262 5.43 -13.90 -7.56
C VAL A 262 5.19 -14.96 -6.48
N PHE A 263 4.01 -15.00 -5.85
CA PHE A 263 3.74 -15.91 -4.73
C PHE A 263 3.93 -17.37 -5.12
N GLU A 264 3.75 -17.71 -6.39
CA GLU A 264 3.94 -19.07 -6.88
C GLU A 264 5.40 -19.54 -6.88
N PHE A 265 6.36 -18.61 -6.81
CA PHE A 265 7.80 -18.90 -6.79
C PHE A 265 8.38 -18.96 -5.37
N ALA A 266 7.57 -18.65 -4.35
CA ALA A 266 8.01 -18.69 -2.95
C ALA A 266 8.26 -20.14 -2.50
N GLN A 267 9.40 -20.38 -1.86
CA GLN A 267 9.71 -21.67 -1.24
C GLN A 267 8.89 -21.88 0.04
N LYS A 268 8.68 -20.81 0.81
CA LYS A 268 7.90 -20.81 2.05
C LYS A 268 7.04 -19.55 2.11
N PHE A 269 5.83 -19.70 1.59
CA PHE A 269 4.79 -18.68 1.68
C PHE A 269 3.98 -18.80 2.97
N VAL A 270 3.68 -17.67 3.61
CA VAL A 270 2.71 -17.60 4.73
C VAL A 270 1.70 -16.47 4.51
N ALA A 271 0.50 -16.62 5.06
CA ALA A 271 -0.52 -15.58 5.08
C ALA A 271 -0.90 -15.24 6.52
N MET A 272 -0.96 -13.95 6.86
CA MET A 272 -1.33 -13.47 8.19
C MET A 272 -2.64 -12.68 8.12
N GLU A 273 -3.69 -13.20 8.74
CA GLU A 273 -4.96 -12.51 8.87
C GLU A 273 -4.88 -11.42 9.95
N VAL A 274 -5.36 -10.22 9.64
CA VAL A 274 -5.44 -9.08 10.58
C VAL A 274 -6.84 -8.47 10.64
N PRO A 275 -7.21 -7.81 11.76
CA PRO A 275 -8.48 -7.13 11.84
C PRO A 275 -8.53 -5.91 10.90
N ARG A 276 -9.48 -5.91 9.96
CA ARG A 276 -9.67 -4.82 8.98
C ARG A 276 -9.72 -3.45 9.62
N HIS A 277 -10.53 -3.30 10.66
CA HIS A 277 -10.75 -2.02 11.34
C HIS A 277 -9.50 -1.49 12.09
N ILE A 278 -8.42 -2.26 12.14
CA ILE A 278 -7.13 -1.86 12.71
C ILE A 278 -6.11 -1.56 11.61
N GLU A 279 -6.13 -2.27 10.48
CA GLU A 279 -5.02 -2.26 9.51
C GLU A 279 -5.40 -1.98 8.06
N PHE A 280 -6.68 -1.89 7.71
CA PHE A 280 -7.10 -1.68 6.32
C PHE A 280 -8.29 -0.72 6.17
N SER A 281 -8.01 0.43 5.59
CA SER A 281 -9.03 1.34 5.03
C SER A 281 -8.44 2.04 3.80
N ALA A 282 -8.94 1.67 2.62
CA ALA A 282 -8.39 2.08 1.34
C ALA A 282 -8.99 3.41 0.86
N LEU A 283 -8.19 4.14 0.07
CA LEU A 283 -8.58 5.36 -0.63
C LEU A 283 -8.54 5.13 -2.15
N LYS A 284 -9.68 4.76 -2.73
CA LYS A 284 -9.84 4.43 -4.16
C LYS A 284 -10.77 5.38 -4.90
N ASN A 285 -11.76 5.95 -4.21
CA ASN A 285 -12.86 6.70 -4.81
C ASN A 285 -12.96 8.12 -4.23
N ALA A 286 -13.71 8.99 -4.91
CA ALA A 286 -14.17 10.26 -4.35
C ALA A 286 -15.29 10.04 -3.32
N ASP A 287 -15.55 11.04 -2.47
CA ASP A 287 -16.57 10.96 -1.41
C ASP A 287 -17.98 10.62 -1.93
N SER A 288 -18.31 11.04 -3.16
CA SER A 288 -19.59 10.73 -3.81
C SER A 288 -19.86 9.24 -3.98
N ALA A 289 -18.83 8.38 -3.92
CA ALA A 289 -18.99 6.93 -3.99
C ALA A 289 -19.43 6.30 -2.65
N GLY A 290 -19.23 6.98 -1.52
CA GLY A 290 -19.61 6.50 -0.18
C GLY A 290 -18.84 5.27 0.33
N LYS A 291 -17.81 4.81 -0.39
CA LYS A 291 -16.96 3.65 -0.03
C LYS A 291 -15.52 3.87 -0.50
N ASP A 292 -14.56 3.39 0.29
CA ASP A 292 -13.12 3.50 0.02
C ASP A 292 -12.74 4.92 -0.45
N CYS A 293 -13.19 5.94 0.27
CA CYS A 293 -13.09 7.35 -0.08
C CYS A 293 -12.49 8.17 1.08
N PRO A 294 -12.17 9.48 0.89
CA PRO A 294 -11.58 10.30 1.95
C PRO A 294 -12.39 10.28 3.25
N ALA A 295 -13.72 10.36 3.17
CA ALA A 295 -14.60 10.34 4.34
C ALA A 295 -14.55 9.01 5.09
N THR A 296 -14.55 7.86 4.40
CA THR A 296 -14.46 6.55 5.07
C THR A 296 -13.07 6.35 5.69
N ALA A 297 -12.01 6.71 4.96
CA ALA A 297 -10.63 6.62 5.45
C ALA A 297 -10.41 7.47 6.72
N ARG A 298 -10.86 8.72 6.72
CA ARG A 298 -10.81 9.61 7.88
C ARG A 298 -11.59 9.04 9.08
N ALA A 299 -12.80 8.55 8.84
CA ALA A 299 -13.65 8.00 9.90
C ALA A 299 -13.08 6.70 10.49
N ASP A 300 -12.49 5.84 9.67
CA ASP A 300 -11.82 4.61 10.12
C ASP A 300 -10.61 4.91 11.00
N LEU A 301 -9.75 5.85 10.61
CA LEU A 301 -8.61 6.27 11.42
C LEU A 301 -9.09 6.87 12.75
N ALA A 302 -10.16 7.67 12.72
CA ALA A 302 -10.71 8.27 13.94
C ALA A 302 -11.29 7.24 14.91
N ARG A 303 -12.03 6.25 14.39
CA ARG A 303 -12.50 5.10 15.19
C ARG A 303 -11.34 4.30 15.79
N LEU A 304 -10.27 4.08 15.03
CA LEU A 304 -9.09 3.39 15.54
C LEU A 304 -8.45 4.15 16.72
N HIS A 305 -8.22 5.44 16.52
CA HIS A 305 -7.61 6.29 17.54
C HIS A 305 -8.47 6.46 18.80
N LYS A 306 -9.79 6.58 18.64
CA LYS A 306 -10.73 6.55 19.76
C LYS A 306 -10.59 5.27 20.58
N ARG A 307 -10.56 4.10 19.93
CA ARG A 307 -10.35 2.82 20.61
C ARG A 307 -9.01 2.77 21.37
N TYR A 308 -7.95 3.32 20.81
CA TYR A 308 -6.65 3.38 21.49
C TYR A 308 -6.70 4.25 22.75
N ILE A 309 -7.37 5.41 22.72
CA ILE A 309 -7.54 6.25 23.91
C ILE A 309 -8.38 5.53 24.97
N GLU A 310 -9.49 4.93 24.56
CA GLU A 310 -10.41 4.22 25.47
C GLU A 310 -9.74 2.99 26.10
N ALA A 311 -9.00 2.20 25.32
CA ALA A 311 -8.22 1.08 25.81
C ALA A 311 -7.11 1.49 26.80
N ALA A 312 -6.63 2.74 26.70
CA ALA A 312 -5.65 3.32 27.61
C ALA A 312 -6.28 4.03 28.84
N GLY A 313 -7.59 3.89 29.05
CA GLY A 313 -8.31 4.41 30.21
C GLY A 313 -8.79 5.86 30.08
N GLY A 314 -8.75 6.45 28.88
CA GLY A 314 -9.39 7.73 28.58
C GLY A 314 -10.84 7.58 28.12
N ILE A 315 -11.54 8.71 27.99
CA ILE A 315 -12.94 8.76 27.49
C ILE A 315 -13.01 9.78 26.36
N VAL A 316 -13.61 9.42 25.22
CA VAL A 316 -13.78 10.32 24.07
C VAL A 316 -15.27 10.46 23.74
N HIS A 317 -15.77 11.70 23.86
CA HIS A 317 -17.12 12.08 23.43
C HIS A 317 -17.09 12.58 21.98
N GLY A 318 -17.88 11.95 21.10
CA GLY A 318 -17.91 12.21 19.66
C GLY A 318 -17.02 11.28 18.83
N GLU A 319 -16.87 11.59 17.55
CA GLU A 319 -16.29 10.70 16.54
C GLU A 319 -14.97 11.21 15.92
N GLU A 320 -14.63 12.49 16.07
CA GLU A 320 -13.40 13.04 15.50
C GLU A 320 -12.24 12.90 16.49
N CYS A 321 -11.35 11.96 16.20
CA CYS A 321 -10.20 11.65 17.04
C CYS A 321 -8.96 11.38 16.18
N GLU A 322 -7.83 12.00 16.52
CA GLU A 322 -6.56 11.76 15.88
C GLU A 322 -5.45 11.62 16.92
N ILE A 323 -4.58 10.62 16.75
CA ILE A 323 -3.34 10.47 17.49
C ILE A 323 -2.20 10.60 16.48
N SER A 324 -1.27 11.51 16.75
CA SER A 324 -0.06 11.61 15.94
C SER A 324 0.77 10.32 16.05
N PRO A 325 1.27 9.74 14.94
CA PRO A 325 2.15 8.58 14.99
C PRO A 325 3.37 8.74 15.91
N PHE A 326 3.87 9.97 16.11
CA PHE A 326 4.95 10.23 17.08
C PHE A 326 4.55 9.92 18.53
N ILE A 327 3.27 10.06 18.88
CA ILE A 327 2.76 9.70 20.20
C ILE A 327 2.66 8.18 20.31
N SER A 328 2.00 7.54 19.35
CA SER A 328 1.74 6.10 19.37
C SER A 328 1.70 5.51 17.95
N TYR A 329 2.39 4.40 17.74
CA TYR A 329 2.41 3.67 16.47
C TYR A 329 1.16 2.82 16.28
N ALA A 330 0.77 2.08 17.33
CA ALA A 330 -0.32 1.11 17.31
C ALA A 330 -1.13 1.07 18.63
N GLY A 331 -1.16 2.18 19.38
CA GLY A 331 -1.91 2.32 20.63
C GLY A 331 -1.06 2.15 21.90
N GLU A 332 0.23 1.86 21.77
CA GLU A 332 1.15 1.76 22.89
C GLU A 332 1.42 3.11 23.57
N ASN A 333 1.81 3.07 24.85
CA ASN A 333 2.27 4.21 25.64
C ASN A 333 1.29 5.39 25.80
N LEU A 334 -0.02 5.14 25.64
CA LEU A 334 -1.04 6.18 25.77
C LEU A 334 -1.52 6.41 27.21
N ALA A 335 -1.49 5.39 28.08
CA ALA A 335 -2.06 5.48 29.43
C ALA A 335 -1.53 6.68 30.25
N PRO A 336 -0.21 7.00 30.26
CA PRO A 336 0.29 8.18 30.97
C PRO A 336 -0.30 9.51 30.47
N LEU A 337 -0.77 9.55 29.23
CA LEU A 337 -1.30 10.75 28.60
C LEU A 337 -2.81 10.89 28.77
N VAL A 338 -3.56 9.80 28.78
CA VAL A 338 -5.03 9.82 28.65
C VAL A 338 -5.80 9.19 29.79
N ALA A 339 -5.16 8.40 30.65
CA ALA A 339 -5.86 7.68 31.72
C ALA A 339 -6.63 8.64 32.63
N SER A 340 -7.89 8.31 32.91
CA SER A 340 -8.82 9.09 33.72
C SER A 340 -9.11 10.51 33.19
N LYS A 341 -8.82 10.78 31.90
CA LYS A 341 -9.18 12.03 31.24
C LYS A 341 -10.39 11.83 30.32
N SER A 342 -11.21 12.86 30.21
CA SER A 342 -12.32 12.93 29.26
C SER A 342 -12.05 14.02 28.22
N TYR A 343 -12.36 13.70 26.96
CA TYR A 343 -12.15 14.56 25.81
C TYR A 343 -13.47 14.74 25.04
N THR A 344 -13.68 15.93 24.48
CA THR A 344 -14.77 16.21 23.54
C THR A 344 -14.18 16.45 22.16
N SER A 345 -14.76 15.82 21.14
CA SER A 345 -14.33 15.95 19.74
C SER A 345 -14.38 17.41 19.25
N PRO A 346 -13.46 17.84 18.35
CA PRO A 346 -12.35 17.05 17.80
C PRO A 346 -11.21 16.86 18.80
N VAL A 347 -10.73 15.62 18.93
CA VAL A 347 -9.57 15.27 19.75
C VAL A 347 -8.35 15.11 18.85
N TYR A 348 -7.26 15.81 19.16
CA TYR A 348 -5.97 15.57 18.50
C TYR A 348 -4.85 15.46 19.54
N LEU A 349 -4.35 14.24 19.78
CA LEU A 349 -3.16 14.00 20.58
C LEU A 349 -1.92 14.26 19.73
N ARG A 350 -1.43 15.50 19.84
CA ARG A 350 -0.27 16.01 19.09
C ARG A 350 1.05 15.80 19.82
N SER A 351 2.11 15.63 19.05
CA SER A 351 3.50 15.73 19.50
C SER A 351 4.00 17.16 19.37
N ASN A 352 4.97 17.57 20.19
CA ASN A 352 5.66 18.86 20.01
C ASN A 352 6.43 18.95 18.67
N ARG A 353 6.58 17.81 17.97
CA ARG A 353 7.18 17.73 16.63
C ARG A 353 6.18 17.97 15.50
N ASP A 354 4.89 18.00 15.82
CA ASP A 354 3.85 18.35 14.85
C ASP A 354 3.89 19.87 14.65
N PRO A 355 4.12 20.38 13.42
CA PRO A 355 4.08 21.82 13.19
C PRO A 355 2.68 22.35 13.50
N TYR A 356 2.61 23.53 14.13
CA TYR A 356 1.33 24.19 14.45
C TYR A 356 0.47 24.46 13.21
N HIS A 357 1.09 24.53 12.02
CA HIS A 357 0.44 24.73 10.73
C HIS A 357 1.13 23.93 9.62
N GLY A 358 0.73 22.67 9.43
CA GLY A 358 0.69 21.96 8.13
C GLY A 358 1.97 21.76 7.29
N HIS A 359 3.07 22.46 7.54
CA HIS A 359 4.32 22.39 6.79
C HIS A 359 5.50 22.60 7.73
N LEU A 360 6.55 21.81 7.52
CA LEU A 360 7.92 22.13 7.93
C LEU A 360 8.62 22.74 6.72
#